data_AF-A0AAF0TMD0-F1
#
_entry.id   AF-A0AAF0TMD0-F1
#
_cell.length_a   1.000
_cell.length_b   1.000
_cell.length_c   1.000
_cell.angle_alpha   90.00
_cell.angle_beta   90.00
_cell.angle_gamma   90.00
#
_symmetry.space_group_name_H-M   'P 1'
#
loop_
_entity.id
_entity.type
_entity.pdbx_description
1 polymer ?
#
loop_
_entity_poly.entity_id
_entity_poly.type
_entity_poly.pdbx_seq_one_letter_code
_entity_poly.pdbx_strand_id
1 'polypeptide(L)'
;MYKLQICDAVAVAGLLNATLVIPIFHLNSVWRDSSKFCDIFDEDFFIYALRNHVKVVRELPKELLLKFDNNISSIVNLRVKAWSSPTYYLLKVLPKLKELGAVRIAPFSNRLAHSVPPNIQGLRCLCNFEALRFSEPIRMLAAKMVDRMVKKSSKTSGRYVSVHIRFEEDMVAFSCCTYDGGEEEKHEMDIARERSWRGKFRRRGRVIRPGANRVDGKCPLTPLEV
;
A
#
# COMPACT_ATOMS: atom_id res chain seq x y z
N MET A 1 -0.97 -2.09 3.52
CA MET A 1 -1.04 -2.16 2.03
C MET A 1 -0.39 -0.97 1.30
N TYR A 2 -0.04 0.12 2.00
CA TYR A 2 0.38 1.37 1.36
C TYR A 2 1.89 1.47 1.06
N LYS A 3 2.75 0.73 1.77
CA LYS A 3 4.21 0.92 1.76
C LYS A 3 4.83 0.86 0.36
N LEU A 4 4.59 -0.23 -0.38
CA LEU A 4 5.11 -0.39 -1.75
C LEU A 4 4.60 0.71 -2.71
N GLN A 5 3.34 1.11 -2.58
CA GLN A 5 2.74 2.15 -3.43
C GLN A 5 3.37 3.51 -3.16
N ILE A 6 3.65 3.83 -1.89
CA ILE A 6 4.35 5.07 -1.52
C ILE A 6 5.81 5.04 -2.03
N CYS A 7 6.48 3.89 -1.92
CA CYS A 7 7.84 3.72 -2.44
C CYS A 7 7.90 3.95 -3.95
N ASP A 8 6.94 3.39 -4.71
CA ASP A 8 6.82 3.64 -6.14
C ASP A 8 6.49 5.10 -6.44
N ALA A 9 5.68 5.77 -5.62
CA ALA A 9 5.34 7.18 -5.83
C ALA A 9 6.57 8.08 -5.63
N VAL A 10 7.38 7.82 -4.61
CA VAL A 10 8.67 8.49 -4.39
C VAL A 10 9.62 8.22 -5.56
N ALA A 11 9.69 6.98 -6.02
CA ALA A 11 10.53 6.60 -7.16
C ALA A 11 10.11 7.31 -8.46
N VAL A 12 8.80 7.42 -8.73
CA VAL A 12 8.28 8.19 -9.87
C VAL A 12 8.57 9.67 -9.72
N ALA A 13 8.40 10.25 -8.53
CA ALA A 13 8.71 11.66 -8.29
C ALA A 13 10.20 11.95 -8.56
N GLY A 14 11.11 11.08 -8.09
CA GLY A 14 12.54 11.18 -8.39
C GLY A 14 12.85 10.98 -9.88
N LEU A 15 12.23 10.00 -10.53
CA LEU A 15 12.40 9.75 -11.97
C LEU A 15 11.99 10.96 -12.82
N LEU A 16 10.93 11.66 -12.42
CA LEU A 16 10.40 12.82 -13.13
C LEU A 16 11.03 14.15 -12.69
N ASN A 17 11.94 14.12 -11.70
CA ASN A 17 12.44 15.30 -11.00
C ASN A 17 11.29 16.23 -10.56
N ALA A 18 10.24 15.63 -9.99
CA ALA A 18 9.00 16.29 -9.60
C ALA A 18 8.91 16.44 -8.07
N THR A 19 8.10 17.40 -7.62
CA THR A 19 7.72 17.50 -6.21
C THR A 19 6.62 16.50 -5.90
N LEU A 20 6.80 15.72 -4.83
CA LEU A 20 5.78 14.81 -4.32
C LEU A 20 4.91 15.55 -3.29
N VAL A 21 3.60 15.58 -3.51
CA VAL A 21 2.64 15.92 -2.44
C VAL A 21 2.41 14.65 -1.62
N ILE A 22 2.33 14.77 -0.30
CA ILE A 22 2.10 13.63 0.60
C ILE A 22 0.91 12.79 0.10
N PRO A 23 1.07 11.46 -0.01
CA PRO A 23 0.00 10.59 -0.50
C PRO A 23 -1.25 10.66 0.37
N ILE A 24 -2.39 10.91 -0.27
CA ILE A 24 -3.70 10.87 0.39
C ILE A 24 -4.20 9.44 0.38
N PHE A 25 -4.48 8.88 1.57
CA PHE A 25 -5.09 7.57 1.69
C PHE A 25 -6.61 7.69 1.52
N HIS A 26 -7.15 6.98 0.53
CA HIS A 26 -8.59 6.82 0.40
C HIS A 26 -9.07 5.77 1.41
N LEU A 27 -10.30 5.97 1.91
CA LEU A 27 -11.00 5.03 2.79
C LEU A 27 -10.91 3.61 2.21
N ASN A 28 -10.38 2.68 3.00
CA ASN A 28 -10.31 1.30 2.57
C ASN A 28 -11.69 0.63 2.72
N SER A 29 -12.27 0.12 1.62
CA SER A 29 -13.62 -0.48 1.64
C SER A 29 -13.73 -1.79 2.42
N VAL A 30 -12.60 -2.47 2.64
CA VAL A 30 -12.50 -3.69 3.44
C VAL A 30 -12.36 -3.30 4.91
N TRP A 31 -11.28 -2.60 5.25
CA TRP A 31 -10.89 -2.32 6.63
C TRP A 31 -11.65 -1.14 7.28
N ARG A 32 -12.40 -0.38 6.47
CA ARG A 32 -13.05 0.88 6.88
C ARG A 32 -12.08 1.86 7.57
N ASP A 33 -10.81 1.77 7.21
CA ASP A 33 -9.73 2.55 7.80
C ASP A 33 -9.68 3.94 7.15
N SER A 34 -9.88 4.96 7.99
CA SER A 34 -9.85 6.38 7.64
C SER A 34 -8.53 7.07 8.02
N SER A 35 -7.53 6.31 8.47
CA SER A 35 -6.22 6.82 8.86
C SER A 35 -5.56 7.60 7.72
N LYS A 36 -5.00 8.74 8.06
CA LYS A 36 -4.21 9.60 7.18
C LYS A 36 -2.75 9.17 7.20
N PHE A 37 -1.93 9.81 6.35
CA PHE A 37 -0.50 9.54 6.28
C PHE A 37 0.19 9.73 7.65
N CYS A 38 -0.07 10.86 8.31
CA CYS A 38 0.53 11.22 9.60
C CYS A 38 0.07 10.33 10.78
N ASP A 39 -1.11 9.71 10.68
CA ASP A 39 -1.59 8.78 11.70
C ASP A 39 -0.72 7.51 11.74
N ILE A 40 -0.23 7.09 10.56
CA ILE A 40 0.54 5.85 10.39
C ILE A 40 2.06 6.11 10.37
N PHE A 41 2.50 7.16 9.70
CA PHE A 41 3.91 7.43 9.45
C PHE A 41 4.35 8.77 10.05
N ASP A 42 5.63 8.84 10.44
CA ASP A 42 6.28 10.08 10.85
C ASP A 42 6.49 10.96 9.62
N GLU A 43 5.58 11.92 9.45
CA GLU A 43 5.53 12.81 8.30
C GLU A 43 6.76 13.72 8.19
N ASP A 44 7.19 14.28 9.32
CA ASP A 44 8.33 15.19 9.37
C ASP A 44 9.62 14.45 9.02
N PHE A 45 9.79 13.25 9.59
CA PHE A 45 10.92 12.39 9.25
C PHE A 45 10.88 11.94 7.79
N PHE A 46 9.71 11.63 7.24
CA PHE A 46 9.57 11.25 5.83
C PHE A 46 10.04 12.36 4.88
N ILE A 47 9.63 13.61 5.14
CA ILE A 47 10.08 14.78 4.38
C ILE A 47 11.59 14.98 4.55
N TYR A 48 12.08 14.92 5.79
CA TYR A 48 13.49 15.08 6.11
C TYR A 48 14.36 14.02 5.40
N ALA A 49 14.01 12.73 5.49
CA ALA A 49 14.80 11.63 4.97
C ALA A 49 14.93 11.68 3.44
N LEU A 50 13.94 12.22 2.73
CA LEU A 50 13.92 12.29 1.26
C LEU A 50 14.50 13.60 0.70
N ARG A 51 14.80 14.60 1.54
CA ARG A 51 15.12 15.99 1.13
C ARG A 51 16.21 16.16 0.07
N ASN A 52 17.20 15.25 0.03
CA ASN A 52 18.32 15.30 -0.92
C ASN A 52 18.01 14.61 -2.26
N HIS A 53 16.83 13.98 -2.37
CA HIS A 53 16.48 13.12 -3.50
C HIS A 53 15.15 13.48 -4.16
N VAL A 54 14.15 13.81 -3.34
CA VAL A 54 12.80 14.18 -3.80
C VAL A 54 12.28 15.28 -2.90
N LYS A 55 11.83 16.40 -3.48
CA LYS A 55 11.13 17.44 -2.72
C LYS A 55 9.75 16.93 -2.35
N VAL A 56 9.45 16.88 -1.06
CA VAL A 56 8.14 16.48 -0.53
C VAL A 56 7.46 17.68 0.11
N VAL A 57 6.18 17.90 -0.20
CA VAL A 57 5.34 18.93 0.39
C VAL A 57 4.08 18.32 0.98
N ARG A 58 3.57 18.89 2.07
CA ARG A 58 2.36 18.40 2.75
C ARG A 58 1.11 18.62 1.91
N GLU A 59 1.03 19.80 1.32
CA GLU A 59 -0.12 20.24 0.55
C GLU A 59 0.33 20.86 -0.77
N LEU A 60 -0.60 20.93 -1.73
CA LEU A 60 -0.37 21.61 -2.99
C LEU A 60 -0.22 23.12 -2.72
N PRO A 61 0.75 23.82 -3.34
CA PRO A 61 0.87 25.27 -3.20
C PRO A 61 -0.43 25.99 -3.52
N LYS A 62 -0.82 26.98 -2.70
CA LYS A 62 -2.10 27.70 -2.82
C LYS A 62 -2.33 28.28 -4.21
N GLU A 63 -1.30 28.88 -4.81
CA GLU A 63 -1.32 29.43 -6.16
C GLU A 63 -1.68 28.39 -7.23
N LEU A 64 -1.19 27.17 -7.05
CA LEU A 64 -1.47 26.06 -7.97
C LEU A 64 -2.85 25.47 -7.70
N LEU A 65 -3.24 25.37 -6.43
CA LEU A 65 -4.56 24.90 -6.01
C LEU A 65 -5.70 25.81 -6.49
N LEU A 66 -5.46 27.13 -6.58
CA LEU A 66 -6.38 28.10 -7.18
C LEU A 66 -6.67 27.80 -8.66
N LYS A 67 -5.71 27.27 -9.42
CA LYS A 67 -5.93 26.87 -10.83
C LYS A 67 -6.88 25.68 -10.98
N PHE A 68 -7.19 24.99 -9.87
CA PHE A 68 -8.05 23.82 -9.82
C PHE A 68 -9.28 24.07 -8.94
N ASP A 69 -9.78 25.32 -8.91
CA ASP A 69 -10.98 25.72 -8.16
C ASP A 69 -10.92 25.37 -6.67
N ASN A 70 -9.72 25.45 -6.08
CA ASN A 70 -9.44 25.02 -4.71
C ASN A 70 -9.82 23.56 -4.39
N ASN A 71 -9.90 22.70 -5.42
CA ASN A 71 -10.34 21.33 -5.28
C ASN A 71 -9.34 20.35 -5.89
N ILE A 72 -8.73 19.52 -5.04
CA ILE A 72 -7.79 18.46 -5.47
C ILE A 72 -8.44 17.47 -6.45
N SER A 73 -9.76 17.28 -6.36
CA SER A 73 -10.49 16.39 -7.27
C SER A 73 -10.53 16.92 -8.71
N SER A 74 -10.39 18.24 -8.90
CA SER A 74 -10.31 18.89 -10.21
C SER A 74 -8.96 18.69 -10.90
N ILE A 75 -7.93 18.24 -10.18
CA ILE A 75 -6.63 17.89 -10.76
C ILE A 75 -6.79 16.67 -11.66
N VAL A 76 -6.24 16.76 -12.87
CA VAL A 76 -6.30 15.69 -13.88
C VAL A 76 -5.74 14.39 -13.31
N ASN A 77 -6.60 13.36 -13.28
CA ASN A 77 -6.24 12.02 -12.84
C ASN A 77 -5.77 11.17 -14.03
N LEU A 78 -4.46 10.91 -14.09
CA LEU A 78 -3.85 10.05 -15.09
C LEU A 78 -4.01 8.58 -14.71
N ARG A 79 -4.71 7.82 -15.55
CA ARG A 79 -4.83 6.36 -15.40
C ARG A 79 -3.64 5.65 -16.04
N VAL A 80 -2.60 5.43 -15.24
CA VAL A 80 -1.39 4.72 -15.67
C VAL A 80 -1.67 3.20 -15.76
N LYS A 81 -1.14 2.54 -16.80
CA LYS A 81 -1.27 1.08 -16.95
C LYS A 81 -0.46 0.37 -15.87
N ALA A 82 -0.89 -0.84 -15.47
CA ALA A 82 -0.10 -1.63 -14.52
C ALA A 82 1.31 -1.90 -15.08
N TRP A 83 2.32 -1.85 -14.21
CA TRP A 83 3.73 -2.12 -14.53
C TRP A 83 4.29 -1.24 -15.65
N SER A 84 3.92 0.03 -15.69
CA SER A 84 4.39 0.95 -16.71
C SER A 84 5.88 1.26 -16.54
N SER A 85 6.61 1.31 -17.66
CA SER A 85 8.06 1.50 -17.68
C SER A 85 8.46 2.94 -17.32
N PRO A 86 9.71 3.18 -16.89
CA PRO A 86 10.24 4.54 -16.70
C PRO A 86 10.02 5.44 -17.92
N THR A 87 10.25 4.90 -19.12
CA THR A 87 10.03 5.61 -20.39
C THR A 87 8.58 6.04 -20.58
N TYR A 88 7.60 5.24 -20.15
CA TYR A 88 6.19 5.64 -20.18
C TYR A 88 5.95 6.89 -19.33
N TYR A 89 6.51 6.95 -18.13
CA TYR A 89 6.38 8.14 -17.27
C TYR A 89 7.02 9.37 -17.92
N LEU A 90 8.23 9.23 -18.48
CA LEU A 90 8.93 10.33 -19.15
C LEU A 90 8.18 10.84 -20.40
N LEU A 91 7.56 9.95 -21.19
CA LEU A 91 6.91 10.32 -22.45
C LEU A 91 5.43 10.67 -22.32
N LYS A 92 4.73 10.18 -21.27
CA LYS A 92 3.27 10.35 -21.14
C LYS A 92 2.85 11.11 -19.89
N VAL A 93 3.57 10.97 -18.78
CA VAL A 93 3.21 11.62 -17.51
C VAL A 93 3.92 12.98 -17.40
N LEU A 94 5.22 13.04 -17.65
CA LEU A 94 6.01 14.27 -17.52
C LEU A 94 5.49 15.42 -18.40
N PRO A 95 5.10 15.23 -19.68
CA PRO A 95 4.58 16.32 -20.48
C PRO A 95 3.29 16.91 -19.90
N LYS A 96 2.39 16.04 -19.42
CA LYS A 96 1.14 16.48 -18.76
C LYS A 96 1.38 17.17 -17.43
N LEU A 97 2.36 16.71 -16.65
CA LEU A 97 2.76 17.39 -15.43
C LEU A 97 3.30 18.80 -15.73
N LYS A 98 4.13 18.96 -16.77
CA LYS A 98 4.65 20.29 -17.17
C LYS A 98 3.56 21.23 -17.70
N GLU A 99 2.63 20.70 -18.51
CA GLU A 99 1.50 21.45 -19.07
C GLU A 99 0.54 21.95 -17.99
N LEU A 100 0.17 21.07 -17.05
CA LEU A 100 -0.90 21.33 -16.08
C LEU A 100 -0.36 21.83 -14.72
N GLY A 101 0.93 21.69 -14.46
CA GLY A 101 1.58 22.00 -13.18
C GLY A 101 1.35 20.97 -12.08
N ALA A 102 0.19 20.29 -12.07
CA ALA A 102 -0.10 19.18 -11.17
C ALA A 102 -0.86 18.06 -11.89
N VAL A 103 -0.57 16.81 -11.52
CA VAL A 103 -1.33 15.64 -11.95
C VAL A 103 -1.54 14.71 -10.77
N ARG A 104 -2.67 14.01 -10.76
CA ARG A 104 -2.96 12.92 -9.83
C ARG A 104 -2.79 11.59 -10.56
N ILE A 105 -2.31 10.57 -9.86
CA ILE A 105 -2.27 9.20 -10.40
C ILE A 105 -2.98 8.29 -9.40
N ALA A 106 -4.23 7.96 -9.69
CA ALA A 106 -5.05 7.11 -8.83
C ALA A 106 -5.92 6.13 -9.64
N PRO A 107 -6.01 4.85 -9.22
CA PRO A 107 -5.30 4.24 -8.10
C PRO A 107 -3.82 3.95 -8.43
N PHE A 108 -2.94 4.06 -7.44
CA PHE A 108 -1.49 3.91 -7.61
C PHE A 108 -0.95 2.51 -7.25
N SER A 109 -1.76 1.47 -7.42
CA SER A 109 -1.32 0.10 -7.16
C SER A 109 -0.65 -0.52 -8.39
N ASN A 110 0.57 -1.02 -8.23
CA ASN A 110 1.37 -1.69 -9.27
C ASN A 110 1.51 -0.85 -10.56
N ARG A 111 1.76 0.46 -10.43
CA ARG A 111 1.81 1.37 -11.59
C ARG A 111 3.20 1.56 -12.19
N LEU A 112 4.25 1.37 -11.40
CA LEU A 112 5.64 1.40 -11.87
C LEU A 112 6.16 -0.03 -12.08
N ALA A 113 6.86 -0.27 -13.18
CA ALA A 113 7.51 -1.55 -13.47
C ALA A 113 8.52 -1.94 -12.38
N HIS A 114 8.78 -3.24 -12.20
CA HIS A 114 9.82 -3.72 -11.28
C HIS A 114 11.21 -3.28 -11.72
N SER A 115 11.53 -3.47 -13.00
CA SER A 115 12.81 -3.05 -13.57
C SER A 115 12.83 -1.53 -13.78
N VAL A 116 13.69 -0.85 -13.04
CA VAL A 116 13.94 0.59 -13.11
C VAL A 116 15.46 0.83 -12.98
N PRO A 117 15.96 2.00 -13.41
CA PRO A 117 17.38 2.34 -13.25
C PRO A 117 17.85 2.23 -11.79
N PRO A 118 19.14 1.89 -11.53
CA PRO A 118 19.65 1.64 -10.18
C PRO A 118 19.42 2.78 -9.19
N ASN A 119 19.56 4.04 -9.62
CA ASN A 119 19.29 5.20 -8.77
C ASN A 119 17.81 5.28 -8.35
N ILE A 120 16.87 4.92 -9.24
CA ILE A 120 15.43 4.90 -8.95
C ILE A 120 15.07 3.71 -8.05
N GLN A 121 15.72 2.56 -8.24
CA GLN A 121 15.58 1.43 -7.33
C GLN A 121 16.13 1.80 -5.94
N GLY A 122 17.22 2.56 -5.86
CA GLY A 122 17.75 3.13 -4.63
C GLY A 122 16.72 3.99 -3.89
N LEU A 123 15.92 4.80 -4.59
CA LEU A 123 14.85 5.59 -3.98
C LEU A 123 13.73 4.74 -3.39
N ARG A 124 13.37 3.62 -4.04
CA ARG A 124 12.43 2.65 -3.45
C ARG A 124 12.96 2.10 -2.14
N CYS A 125 14.24 1.71 -2.13
CA CYS A 125 14.89 1.17 -0.93
C CYS A 125 14.96 2.22 0.19
N LEU A 126 15.43 3.43 -0.13
CA LEU A 126 15.49 4.55 0.82
C LEU A 126 14.11 4.82 1.43
N CYS A 127 13.07 4.92 0.59
CA CYS A 127 11.71 5.13 1.06
C CYS A 127 11.23 3.98 1.96
N ASN A 128 11.45 2.73 1.53
CA ASN A 128 10.94 1.56 2.22
C ASN A 128 11.63 1.29 3.56
N PHE A 129 12.95 1.41 3.63
CA PHE A 129 13.72 0.99 4.79
C PHE A 129 14.06 2.14 5.74
N GLU A 130 14.18 3.37 5.23
CA GLU A 130 14.52 4.52 6.04
C GLU A 130 13.35 5.50 6.19
N ALA A 131 12.84 6.07 5.10
CA ALA A 131 11.95 7.23 5.17
C ALA A 131 10.56 6.90 5.78
N LEU A 132 10.01 5.72 5.49
CA LEU A 132 8.72 5.28 6.02
C LEU A 132 8.86 4.70 7.44
N ARG A 133 9.10 5.58 8.40
CA ARG A 133 9.03 5.28 9.84
C ARG A 133 7.60 5.43 10.33
N PHE A 134 7.18 4.52 11.20
CA PHE A 134 5.87 4.64 11.86
C PHE A 134 5.83 5.90 12.75
N SER A 135 4.62 6.44 12.92
CA SER A 135 4.36 7.56 13.83
C SER A 135 4.79 7.22 15.26
N GLU A 136 5.15 8.24 16.04
CA GLU A 136 5.63 8.06 17.41
C GLU A 136 4.70 7.20 18.28
N PRO A 137 3.36 7.39 18.30
CA PRO A 137 2.46 6.57 19.10
C PRO A 137 2.56 5.07 18.76
N ILE A 138 2.65 4.73 17.48
CA ILE A 138 2.78 3.34 17.01
C ILE A 138 4.13 2.77 17.45
N ARG A 139 5.23 3.50 17.26
CA ARG A 139 6.57 3.03 17.67
C ARG A 139 6.68 2.83 19.17
N MET A 140 6.14 3.76 19.96
CA MET A 140 6.15 3.67 21.42
C MET A 140 5.35 2.47 21.92
N LEU A 141 4.17 2.23 21.35
CA LEU A 141 3.36 1.07 21.69
C LEU A 141 4.08 -0.24 21.33
N ALA A 142 4.63 -0.32 20.11
CA ALA A 142 5.38 -1.49 19.65
C ALA A 142 6.59 -1.78 20.54
N ALA A 143 7.38 -0.75 20.90
CA ALA A 143 8.52 -0.89 21.81
C ALA A 143 8.10 -1.41 23.19
N LYS A 144 7.00 -0.88 23.76
CA LYS A 144 6.45 -1.36 25.03
C LYS A 144 5.98 -2.82 24.95
N MET A 145 5.37 -3.23 23.84
CA MET A 145 4.95 -4.62 23.63
C MET A 145 6.15 -5.56 23.58
N VAL A 146 7.17 -5.22 22.78
CA VAL A 146 8.42 -6.00 22.68
C VAL A 146 9.12 -6.12 24.02
N ASP A 147 9.28 -5.00 24.74
CA ASP A 147 9.90 -4.99 26.08
C ASP A 147 9.18 -5.93 27.06
N ARG A 148 7.83 -5.94 27.03
CA ARG A 148 7.04 -6.87 27.86
C ARG A 148 7.26 -8.33 27.48
N MET A 149 7.30 -8.65 26.18
CA MET A 149 7.50 -10.03 25.70
C MET A 149 8.91 -10.54 26.05
N VAL A 150 9.93 -9.70 25.87
CA VAL A 150 11.32 -10.00 26.26
C VAL A 150 11.42 -10.22 27.77
N LYS A 151 10.89 -9.30 28.59
CA LYS A 151 10.93 -9.42 30.05
C LYS A 151 10.23 -10.67 30.55
N LYS A 152 9.05 -11.02 30.00
CA LYS A 152 8.32 -12.22 30.40
C LYS A 152 9.05 -13.50 30.01
N SER A 153 9.53 -13.60 28.77
CA SER A 153 10.26 -14.79 28.30
C SER A 153 11.59 -14.98 29.02
N SER A 154 12.30 -13.89 29.33
CA SER A 154 13.59 -13.97 30.04
C SER A 154 13.46 -14.46 31.48
N LYS A 155 12.32 -14.24 32.16
CA LYS A 155 12.07 -14.77 33.52
C LYS A 155 12.10 -16.29 33.59
N THR A 156 11.79 -16.98 32.49
CA THR A 156 11.83 -18.44 32.38
C THR A 156 13.04 -18.91 31.57
N SER A 157 14.07 -18.08 31.41
CA SER A 157 15.22 -18.32 30.51
C SER A 157 14.82 -18.66 29.07
N GLY A 158 13.63 -18.23 28.64
CA GLY A 158 13.07 -18.48 27.32
C GLY A 158 13.28 -17.30 26.37
N ARG A 159 12.84 -17.49 25.12
CA ARG A 159 12.74 -16.44 24.08
C ARG A 159 11.30 -16.36 23.60
N TYR A 160 10.93 -15.25 22.97
CA TYR A 160 9.63 -15.13 22.32
C TYR A 160 9.77 -15.24 20.80
N VAL A 161 8.72 -15.72 20.14
CA VAL A 161 8.58 -15.76 18.69
C VAL A 161 7.36 -14.91 18.34
N SER A 162 7.44 -14.17 17.22
CA SER A 162 6.31 -13.41 16.68
C SER A 162 5.99 -13.94 15.30
N VAL A 163 4.74 -14.35 15.10
CA VAL A 163 4.24 -14.84 13.81
C VAL A 163 3.11 -13.92 13.34
N HIS A 164 3.19 -13.44 12.11
CA HIS A 164 2.13 -12.67 11.48
C HIS A 164 1.35 -13.57 10.54
N ILE A 165 0.17 -14.00 11.01
CA ILE A 165 -0.75 -14.85 10.26
C ILE A 165 -1.76 -13.94 9.58
N ARG A 166 -1.80 -13.97 8.25
CA ARG A 166 -2.65 -13.10 7.45
C ARG A 166 -3.98 -13.82 7.12
N PHE A 167 -4.80 -14.01 8.15
CA PHE A 167 -6.07 -14.75 8.09
C PHE A 167 -7.29 -13.82 8.26
N GLU A 168 -7.37 -12.79 7.43
CA GLU A 168 -8.47 -11.82 7.50
C GLU A 168 -9.47 -12.01 6.35
N GLU A 169 -10.69 -11.48 6.52
CA GLU A 169 -11.84 -11.70 5.62
C GLU A 169 -11.48 -11.49 4.13
N ASP A 170 -10.70 -10.46 3.80
CA ASP A 170 -10.31 -10.20 2.42
C ASP A 170 -9.40 -11.29 1.85
N MET A 171 -8.46 -11.79 2.65
CA MET A 171 -7.54 -12.85 2.25
C MET A 171 -8.25 -14.20 2.13
N VAL A 172 -9.10 -14.51 3.11
CA VAL A 172 -9.94 -15.71 3.11
C VAL A 172 -10.86 -15.69 1.88
N ALA A 173 -11.60 -14.60 1.67
CA ALA A 173 -12.49 -14.44 0.52
C ALA A 173 -11.75 -14.49 -0.82
N PHE A 174 -10.60 -13.79 -0.94
CA PHE A 174 -9.83 -13.72 -2.19
C PHE A 174 -9.17 -15.03 -2.57
N SER A 175 -8.68 -15.79 -1.59
CA SER A 175 -8.01 -17.08 -1.80
C SER A 175 -8.96 -18.14 -2.39
N CYS A 176 -10.27 -17.97 -2.18
CA CYS A 176 -11.31 -18.93 -2.58
C CYS A 176 -11.02 -20.35 -2.08
N CYS A 177 -10.40 -20.44 -0.91
CA CYS A 177 -10.18 -21.69 -0.19
C CYS A 177 -11.42 -22.07 0.61
N THR A 178 -11.46 -23.32 1.06
CA THR A 178 -12.50 -23.84 1.94
C THR A 178 -11.87 -24.04 3.31
N TYR A 179 -12.49 -23.48 4.33
CA TYR A 179 -12.13 -23.69 5.73
C TYR A 179 -13.30 -24.36 6.46
N ASP A 180 -13.15 -24.52 7.78
CA ASP A 180 -14.03 -25.39 8.57
C ASP A 180 -15.38 -24.75 8.94
N GLY A 181 -15.68 -23.53 8.48
CA GLY A 181 -16.95 -22.84 8.74
C GLY A 181 -18.13 -23.27 7.84
N GLY A 182 -17.93 -24.24 6.94
CA GLY A 182 -19.02 -24.86 6.18
C GLY A 182 -19.70 -23.93 5.16
N GLU A 183 -20.99 -24.19 4.89
CA GLU A 183 -21.75 -23.46 3.86
C GLU A 183 -22.07 -22.01 4.26
N GLU A 184 -22.17 -21.72 5.56
CA GLU A 184 -22.38 -20.35 6.05
C GLU A 184 -21.16 -19.47 5.74
N GLU A 185 -19.96 -19.91 6.13
CA GLU A 185 -18.70 -19.21 5.81
C GLU A 185 -18.57 -19.02 4.29
N LYS A 186 -18.84 -20.07 3.51
CA LYS A 186 -18.77 -20.00 2.05
C LYS A 186 -19.71 -18.94 1.47
N HIS A 187 -20.94 -18.83 2.01
CA HIS A 187 -21.90 -17.81 1.62
C HIS A 187 -21.42 -16.40 1.96
N GLU A 188 -20.92 -16.20 3.18
CA GLU A 188 -20.34 -14.91 3.61
C GLU A 188 -19.15 -14.52 2.73
N MET A 189 -18.26 -15.46 2.42
CA MET A 189 -17.11 -15.23 1.56
C MET A 189 -17.53 -14.89 0.11
N ASP A 190 -18.64 -15.44 -0.39
CA ASP A 190 -19.21 -15.05 -1.68
C ASP A 190 -19.75 -13.61 -1.68
N ILE A 191 -20.41 -13.19 -0.60
CA ILE A 191 -20.86 -11.81 -0.42
C ILE A 191 -19.66 -10.87 -0.34
N ALA A 192 -18.65 -11.20 0.48
CA ALA A 192 -17.42 -10.43 0.61
C ALA A 192 -16.67 -10.31 -0.72
N ARG A 193 -16.61 -11.39 -1.52
CA ARG A 193 -16.02 -11.40 -2.86
C ARG A 193 -16.74 -10.44 -3.80
N GLU A 194 -18.07 -10.47 -3.81
CA GLU A 194 -18.86 -9.63 -4.70
C GLU A 194 -18.75 -8.16 -4.30
N ARG A 195 -18.89 -7.86 -3.01
CA ARG A 195 -18.75 -6.50 -2.45
C ARG A 195 -17.39 -5.88 -2.78
N SER A 196 -16.30 -6.65 -2.62
CA SER A 196 -14.94 -6.12 -2.70
C SER A 196 -14.34 -6.13 -4.12
N TRP A 197 -14.73 -7.07 -4.99
CA TRP A 197 -14.14 -7.20 -6.33
C TRP A 197 -15.13 -7.21 -7.50
N ARG A 198 -16.43 -6.98 -7.27
CA ARG A 198 -17.46 -6.71 -8.31
C ARG A 198 -17.43 -7.71 -9.47
N GLY A 199 -17.88 -8.93 -9.22
CA GLY A 199 -17.96 -9.99 -10.21
C GLY A 199 -16.62 -10.55 -10.71
N LYS A 200 -15.45 -10.12 -10.18
CA LYS A 200 -14.13 -10.65 -10.58
C LYS A 200 -14.05 -12.17 -10.48
N PHE A 201 -14.70 -12.77 -9.48
CA PHE A 201 -14.69 -14.20 -9.23
C PHE A 201 -15.75 -14.97 -10.02
N ARG A 202 -16.75 -14.26 -10.57
CA ARG A 202 -17.84 -14.80 -11.39
C ARG A 202 -17.63 -14.61 -12.89
N ARG A 203 -16.44 -14.16 -13.32
CA ARG A 203 -16.13 -13.95 -14.74
C ARG A 203 -16.16 -15.28 -15.50
N ARG A 204 -16.74 -15.25 -16.71
CA ARG A 204 -16.82 -16.40 -17.60
C ARG A 204 -15.42 -17.00 -17.84
N GLY A 205 -15.31 -18.32 -17.67
CA GLY A 205 -14.05 -19.06 -17.82
C GLY A 205 -13.17 -19.12 -16.57
N ARG A 206 -13.54 -18.46 -15.47
CA ARG A 206 -12.82 -18.58 -14.20
C ARG A 206 -13.33 -19.78 -13.42
N VAL A 207 -12.44 -20.73 -13.11
CA VAL A 207 -12.74 -21.91 -12.30
C VAL A 207 -12.08 -21.75 -10.94
N ILE A 208 -12.86 -21.89 -9.87
CA ILE A 208 -12.36 -21.88 -8.49
C ILE A 208 -12.05 -23.33 -8.09
N ARG A 209 -10.81 -23.58 -7.63
CA ARG A 209 -10.35 -24.91 -7.19
C ARG A 209 -9.74 -24.80 -5.79
N PRO A 210 -10.55 -24.86 -4.73
CA PRO A 210 -10.08 -24.62 -3.36
C PRO A 210 -8.94 -25.55 -2.94
N GLY A 211 -9.07 -26.86 -3.22
CA GLY A 211 -8.04 -27.85 -2.88
C GLY A 211 -6.70 -27.61 -3.59
N ALA A 212 -6.72 -27.23 -4.87
CA ALA A 212 -5.48 -26.89 -5.59
C ALA A 212 -4.83 -25.62 -5.03
N ASN A 213 -5.62 -24.60 -4.68
CA ASN A 213 -5.10 -23.39 -4.05
C ASN A 213 -4.40 -23.70 -2.71
N ARG A 214 -4.92 -24.66 -1.95
CA ARG A 214 -4.35 -25.10 -0.68
C ARG A 214 -3.01 -25.80 -0.88
N VAL A 215 -2.95 -26.77 -1.79
CA VAL A 215 -1.70 -27.49 -2.12
C VAL A 215 -0.64 -26.54 -2.66
N ASP A 216 -1.03 -25.53 -3.44
CA ASP A 216 -0.12 -24.50 -3.98
C ASP A 216 0.34 -23.46 -2.95
N GLY A 217 -0.08 -23.56 -1.68
CA GLY A 217 0.26 -22.59 -0.63
C GLY A 217 -0.39 -21.21 -0.80
N LYS A 218 -1.51 -21.13 -1.53
CA LYS A 218 -2.24 -19.88 -1.78
C LYS A 218 -3.32 -19.59 -0.73
N CYS A 219 -3.66 -20.57 0.11
CA CYS A 219 -4.60 -20.40 1.21
C CYS A 219 -3.90 -19.84 2.45
N PRO A 220 -4.39 -18.76 3.04
CA PRO A 220 -4.07 -18.39 4.42
C PRO A 220 -4.11 -19.59 5.39
N LEU A 221 -3.15 -19.64 6.31
CA LEU A 221 -3.16 -20.63 7.40
C LEU A 221 -4.17 -20.20 8.47
N THR A 222 -4.96 -21.14 8.97
CA THR A 222 -5.85 -20.90 10.10
C THR A 222 -5.05 -20.80 11.39
N PRO A 223 -5.57 -20.17 12.45
CA PRO A 223 -4.88 -20.12 13.75
C PRO A 223 -4.58 -21.50 14.38
N LEU A 224 -5.25 -22.56 13.93
CA LEU A 224 -5.01 -23.94 14.40
C LEU A 224 -3.85 -24.64 13.66
N GLU A 225 -3.40 -24.07 12.55
CA GLU A 225 -2.38 -24.65 11.67
C GLU A 225 -0.97 -24.12 11.96
N VAL A 226 -0.83 -23.21 12.94
CA VAL A 226 0.41 -22.47 13.23
C VAL A 226 0.92 -22.76 14.64
#